data_AF-A0A3B0TRS9-F1
#
_entry.id   AF-A0A3B0TRS9-F1
#
_cell.length_a   1.000
_cell.length_b   1.000
_cell.length_c   1.000
_cell.angle_alpha   90.00
_cell.angle_beta   90.00
_cell.angle_gamma   90.00
#
_symmetry.space_group_name_H-M   'P 1'
#
loop_
_entity.id
_entity.type
_entity.pdbx_description
1 polymer ?
#
loop_
_entity_poly.entity_id
_entity_poly.type
_entity_poly.pdbx_seq_one_letter_code
_entity_poly.pdbx_strand_id
1 'polypeptide(L)'
;ATAGNVGVQSSAIVVQALANNTMKGEMASRIFKEFLLGLINGLVIAGVVILISHFAFKTSFLISITVCVALITVIIMAALIGTFIPVFLEKQGVDPAVATGPFITTSNDVFGILIYFMIAKLILGF
;
A
#
# COMPACT_ATOMS: atom_id res chain seq x y z
N ALA A 1 -8.91 4.42 1.92
CA ALA A 1 -9.67 3.14 1.85
C ALA A 1 -8.97 2.08 1.01
N THR A 2 -8.72 2.30 -0.29
CA THR A 2 -8.14 1.29 -1.20
C THR A 2 -6.76 0.77 -0.77
N ALA A 3 -5.82 1.65 -0.43
CA ALA A 3 -4.49 1.24 0.05
C ALA A 3 -4.55 0.48 1.38
N GLY A 4 -5.38 0.95 2.33
CA GLY A 4 -5.62 0.27 3.61
C GLY A 4 -6.04 -1.19 3.42
N ASN A 5 -6.97 -1.45 2.50
CA ASN A 5 -7.44 -2.80 2.18
C ASN A 5 -6.33 -3.69 1.60
N VAL A 6 -5.45 -3.14 0.75
CA VAL A 6 -4.30 -3.87 0.20
C VAL A 6 -3.32 -4.24 1.31
N GLY A 7 -3.03 -3.32 2.24
CA GLY A 7 -2.16 -3.61 3.38
C GLY A 7 -2.73 -4.70 4.29
N VAL A 8 -4.03 -4.64 4.60
CA VAL A 8 -4.70 -5.67 5.40
C VAL A 8 -4.67 -7.02 4.69
N GLN A 9 -4.97 -7.07 3.38
CA GLN A 9 -4.90 -8.30 2.60
C GLN A 9 -3.50 -8.91 2.61
N SER A 10 -2.47 -8.11 2.30
CA SER A 10 -1.09 -8.54 2.28
C SER A 10 -0.67 -9.11 3.65
N SER A 11 -1.10 -8.46 4.72
CA SER A 11 -0.82 -8.91 6.08
C SER A 11 -1.51 -10.20 6.47
N ALA A 12 -2.76 -10.42 6.06
CA ALA A 12 -3.46 -11.65 6.35
C ALA A 12 -2.73 -12.85 5.74
N ILE A 13 -2.21 -12.70 4.51
CA ILE A 13 -1.42 -13.74 3.83
C ILE A 13 -0.12 -14.01 4.62
N VAL A 14 0.55 -12.98 5.11
CA VAL A 14 1.80 -13.11 5.91
C VAL A 14 1.52 -13.75 7.26
N VAL A 15 0.56 -13.25 8.03
CA VAL A 15 0.14 -13.83 9.32
C VAL A 15 -0.21 -15.32 9.16
N GLN A 16 -0.95 -15.67 8.11
CA GLN A 16 -1.29 -17.07 7.82
C GLN A 16 -0.04 -17.92 7.54
N ALA A 17 0.93 -17.39 6.79
CA ALA A 17 2.17 -18.11 6.51
C ALA A 17 3.08 -18.26 7.75
N LEU A 18 3.07 -17.29 8.66
CA LEU A 18 3.74 -17.39 9.95
C LEU A 18 3.10 -18.49 10.80
N ALA A 19 1.78 -18.48 10.94
CA ALA A 19 1.04 -19.52 11.66
C ALA A 19 1.29 -20.94 11.11
N ASN A 20 1.44 -21.06 9.79
CA ASN A 20 1.71 -22.33 9.11
C ASN A 20 3.21 -22.72 9.07
N ASN A 21 4.13 -21.92 9.66
CA ASN A 21 5.58 -22.13 9.60
C ASN A 21 6.18 -22.22 8.19
N THR A 22 5.51 -21.66 7.17
CA THR A 22 5.93 -21.72 5.76
C THR A 22 6.77 -20.52 5.30
N MET A 23 7.15 -19.63 6.23
CA MET A 23 7.84 -18.37 5.90
C MET A 23 9.35 -18.52 5.64
N LYS A 24 9.97 -19.65 6.02
CA LYS A 24 11.44 -19.79 6.03
C LYS A 24 12.03 -19.69 4.61
N GLY A 25 12.74 -18.60 4.33
CA GLY A 25 13.61 -18.45 3.15
C GLY A 25 13.06 -17.60 1.99
N GLU A 26 11.83 -17.08 2.07
CA GLU A 26 11.17 -16.46 0.91
C GLU A 26 10.85 -14.95 1.04
N MET A 27 11.32 -14.27 2.09
CA MET A 27 10.91 -12.87 2.36
C MET A 27 11.16 -11.92 1.19
N ALA A 28 12.31 -12.00 0.53
CA ALA A 28 12.63 -11.14 -0.62
C ALA A 28 11.73 -11.41 -1.83
N SER A 29 11.51 -12.69 -2.15
CA SER A 29 10.61 -13.12 -3.24
C SER A 29 9.18 -12.64 -2.96
N ARG A 30 8.75 -12.72 -1.71
CA ARG A 30 7.42 -12.30 -1.26
C ARG A 30 7.24 -10.79 -1.32
N ILE A 31 8.21 -10.01 -0.82
CA ILE A 31 8.21 -8.54 -0.96
C ILE A 31 8.11 -8.14 -2.44
N PHE A 32 8.87 -8.81 -3.32
CA PHE A 32 8.83 -8.52 -4.75
C PHE A 32 7.47 -8.87 -5.39
N LYS A 33 6.88 -10.00 -5.01
CA LYS A 33 5.54 -10.40 -5.45
C LYS A 33 4.48 -9.39 -5.00
N GLU A 34 4.52 -8.95 -3.74
CA GLU A 34 3.59 -7.98 -3.19
C GLU A 34 3.76 -6.58 -3.80
N PHE A 35 4.99 -6.19 -4.11
CA PHE A 35 5.27 -4.99 -4.90
C PHE A 35 4.61 -5.06 -6.28
N LEU A 36 4.78 -6.17 -7.01
CA LEU A 36 4.18 -6.35 -8.34
C LEU A 36 2.64 -6.36 -8.28
N LEU A 37 2.05 -7.05 -7.30
CA LEU A 37 0.60 -7.05 -7.08
C LEU A 37 0.09 -5.64 -6.76
N GLY A 38 0.79 -4.91 -5.90
CA GLY A 38 0.50 -3.52 -5.57
C GLY A 38 0.60 -2.60 -6.79
N LEU A 39 1.61 -2.77 -7.63
CA LEU A 39 1.79 -1.99 -8.85
C LEU A 39 0.67 -2.24 -9.85
N ILE A 40 0.32 -3.50 -10.12
CA ILE A 40 -0.77 -3.86 -11.03
C ILE A 40 -2.10 -3.30 -10.52
N ASN A 41 -2.41 -3.51 -9.24
CA ASN A 41 -3.64 -2.99 -8.63
C ASN A 41 -3.68 -1.45 -8.67
N GLY A 42 -2.55 -0.81 -8.34
CA GLY A 42 -2.39 0.63 -8.43
C GLY A 42 -2.65 1.17 -9.82
N LEU A 43 -2.09 0.54 -10.87
CA LEU A 43 -2.29 0.94 -12.26
C LEU A 43 -3.76 0.80 -12.69
N VAL A 44 -4.42 -0.29 -12.32
CA VAL A 44 -5.85 -0.49 -12.63
C VAL A 44 -6.71 0.60 -11.99
N ILE A 45 -6.52 0.85 -10.70
CA ILE A 45 -7.28 1.88 -9.98
C ILE A 45 -6.93 3.27 -10.52
N ALA A 46 -5.66 3.56 -10.79
CA ALA A 46 -5.23 4.83 -11.37
C ALA A 46 -5.84 5.07 -12.75
N GLY A 47 -6.02 4.04 -13.58
CA GLY A 47 -6.72 4.11 -14.86
C GLY A 47 -8.19 4.53 -14.69
N VAL A 48 -8.88 3.99 -13.70
CA VAL A 48 -10.26 4.42 -13.38
C VAL A 48 -10.27 5.85 -12.85
N VAL A 49 -9.35 6.19 -11.94
CA VAL A 49 -9.27 7.52 -11.32
C VAL A 49 -8.94 8.61 -12.33
N ILE A 50 -8.05 8.37 -13.30
CA ILE A 50 -7.72 9.37 -14.32
C ILE A 50 -8.92 9.62 -15.24
N LEU A 51 -9.66 8.57 -15.62
CA LEU A 51 -10.86 8.68 -16.44
C LEU A 51 -11.94 9.51 -15.73
N ILE A 52 -12.21 9.21 -14.45
CA ILE A 52 -13.22 9.94 -13.68
C ILE A 52 -12.77 11.38 -13.40
N SER A 53 -11.55 11.57 -12.89
CA SER A 53 -11.08 12.89 -12.49
C SER A 53 -10.97 13.86 -13.66
N HIS A 54 -10.39 13.42 -14.79
CA HIS A 54 -10.18 14.31 -15.92
C HIS A 54 -11.46 14.51 -16.75
N PHE A 55 -12.19 13.43 -17.07
CA PHE A 55 -13.33 13.54 -18.00
C PHE A 55 -14.66 13.82 -17.30
N ALA A 56 -14.92 13.25 -16.12
CA ALA A 56 -16.19 13.47 -15.41
C ALA A 56 -16.14 14.74 -14.54
N PHE A 57 -15.06 14.93 -13.77
CA PHE A 57 -14.92 16.09 -12.89
C PHE A 57 -14.22 17.29 -13.52
N LYS A 58 -13.72 17.16 -14.76
CA LYS A 58 -13.03 18.23 -15.49
C LYS A 58 -11.81 18.79 -14.74
N THR A 59 -11.20 17.98 -13.88
CA THR A 59 -9.97 18.32 -13.18
C THR A 59 -8.83 18.46 -14.18
N SER A 60 -7.89 19.38 -13.93
CA SER A 60 -6.74 19.56 -14.81
C SER A 60 -5.97 18.24 -14.94
N PHE A 61 -5.48 17.94 -16.14
CA PHE A 61 -4.73 16.71 -16.40
C PHE A 61 -3.54 16.56 -15.44
N LEU A 62 -2.86 17.67 -15.11
CA LEU A 62 -1.73 17.68 -14.19
C LEU A 62 -2.13 17.30 -12.75
N ILE A 63 -3.28 17.77 -12.26
CA ILE A 63 -3.78 17.38 -10.94
C ILE A 63 -4.24 15.92 -10.96
N SER A 64 -4.95 15.50 -12.02
CA SER A 64 -5.38 14.12 -12.19
C SER A 64 -4.22 13.13 -12.17
N ILE A 65 -3.14 13.39 -12.92
CA ILE A 65 -1.97 12.52 -12.93
C ILE A 65 -1.24 12.53 -11.58
N THR A 66 -1.20 13.68 -10.89
CA THR A 66 -0.63 13.78 -9.54
C THR A 66 -1.33 12.84 -8.56
N VAL A 67 -2.67 12.84 -8.56
CA VAL A 67 -3.47 11.94 -7.72
C VAL A 67 -3.22 10.47 -8.08
N CYS A 68 -3.14 10.14 -9.38
CA CYS A 68 -2.88 8.78 -9.85
C CYS A 68 -1.51 8.26 -9.41
N VAL A 69 -0.46 9.07 -9.55
CA VAL A 69 0.90 8.69 -9.12
C VAL A 69 0.94 8.51 -7.62
N ALA A 70 0.38 9.45 -6.85
CA ALA A 70 0.28 9.32 -5.40
C ALA A 70 -0.45 8.04 -4.99
N LEU A 71 -1.60 7.75 -5.60
CA LEU A 71 -2.40 6.56 -5.30
C LEU A 71 -1.63 5.25 -5.56
N ILE A 72 -0.92 5.14 -6.69
CA ILE A 72 -0.08 3.97 -7.00
C ILE A 72 0.98 3.79 -5.90
N THR A 73 1.71 4.86 -5.56
CA THR A 73 2.77 4.80 -4.55
C THR A 73 2.22 4.40 -3.18
N VAL A 74 1.07 4.94 -2.77
CA VAL A 74 0.43 4.61 -1.48
C VAL A 74 -0.04 3.15 -1.45
N ILE A 75 -0.57 2.61 -2.55
CA ILE A 75 -0.97 1.20 -2.64
C ILE A 75 0.23 0.26 -2.52
N ILE A 76 1.33 0.58 -3.23
CA ILE A 76 2.57 -0.20 -3.13
C ILE A 76 3.11 -0.15 -1.70
N MET A 77 3.18 1.04 -1.10
CA MET A 77 3.65 1.20 0.28
C MET A 77 2.78 0.40 1.25
N ALA A 78 1.47 0.40 1.08
CA ALA A 78 0.57 -0.37 1.92
C ALA A 78 0.79 -1.89 1.80
N ALA A 79 1.03 -2.42 0.61
CA ALA A 79 1.39 -3.83 0.42
C ALA A 79 2.69 -4.18 1.14
N LEU A 80 3.71 -3.32 1.03
CA LEU A 80 5.00 -3.50 1.71
C LEU A 80 4.87 -3.46 3.23
N ILE A 81 4.12 -2.50 3.77
CA ILE A 81 3.82 -2.41 5.22
C ILE A 81 3.05 -3.65 5.67
N GLY A 82 2.02 -4.05 4.93
CA GLY A 82 1.23 -5.26 5.21
C GLY A 82 2.08 -6.52 5.24
N THR A 83 3.13 -6.58 4.41
CA THR A 83 4.07 -7.71 4.41
C THR A 83 5.06 -7.64 5.58
N PHE A 84 5.56 -6.45 5.90
CA PHE A 84 6.65 -6.26 6.86
C PHE A 84 6.19 -6.28 8.33
N ILE A 85 5.06 -5.63 8.64
CA ILE A 85 4.58 -5.47 10.03
C ILE A 85 4.39 -6.82 10.76
N PRO A 86 3.72 -7.84 10.18
CA PRO A 86 3.54 -9.11 10.88
C PRO A 86 4.87 -9.79 11.22
N VAL A 87 5.82 -9.78 10.28
CA VAL A 87 7.16 -10.37 10.46
C VAL A 87 7.95 -9.61 11.52
N PHE A 88 7.80 -8.28 11.56
CA PHE A 88 8.41 -7.46 12.59
C PHE A 88 7.86 -7.78 13.98
N LEU A 89 6.53 -7.89 14.12
CA LEU A 89 5.87 -8.20 15.38
C LEU A 89 6.26 -9.58 15.91
N GLU A 90 6.25 -10.60 15.06
CA GLU A 90 6.67 -11.96 15.44
C GLU A 90 8.11 -11.99 15.96
N LYS A 91 9.03 -11.28 15.30
CA LYS A 91 10.42 -11.15 15.74
C LYS A 91 10.57 -10.46 17.10
N GLN A 92 9.62 -9.62 17.48
CA GLN A 92 9.57 -8.98 18.79
C GLN A 92 8.83 -9.84 19.84
N GLY A 93 8.35 -11.04 19.48
CA GLY A 93 7.58 -11.91 20.36
C GLY A 93 6.13 -11.45 20.57
N VAL A 94 5.63 -10.53 19.74
CA VAL A 94 4.24 -10.05 19.77
C VAL A 94 3.41 -10.86 18.78
N ASP A 95 2.23 -11.33 19.20
CA ASP A 95 1.31 -12.06 18.33
C ASP A 95 0.82 -11.17 17.16
N PRO A 96 1.23 -11.48 15.91
CA PRO A 96 0.81 -10.72 14.74
C PRO A 96 -0.71 -10.78 14.52
N ALA A 97 -1.39 -11.88 14.85
CA ALA A 97 -2.82 -12.03 14.56
C ALA A 97 -3.68 -10.97 15.26
N VAL A 98 -3.24 -10.49 16.43
CA VAL A 98 -3.98 -9.51 17.24
C VAL A 98 -3.52 -8.08 16.96
N ALA A 99 -2.22 -7.86 16.78
CA ALA A 99 -1.65 -6.51 16.71
C ALA A 99 -1.62 -5.90 15.30
N THR A 100 -1.56 -6.71 14.24
CA THR A 100 -1.21 -6.18 12.90
C THR A 100 -2.26 -5.20 12.34
N GLY A 101 -3.54 -5.40 12.63
CA GLY A 101 -4.63 -4.55 12.11
C GLY A 101 -4.44 -3.06 12.43
N PRO A 102 -4.41 -2.67 13.72
CA PRO A 102 -4.18 -1.28 14.13
C PRO A 102 -2.88 -0.66 13.60
N PHE A 103 -1.79 -1.43 13.56
CA PHE A 103 -0.51 -0.92 13.05
C PHE A 103 -0.56 -0.62 11.55
N ILE A 104 -1.21 -1.47 10.76
CA ILE A 104 -1.33 -1.27 9.32
C ILE A 104 -2.17 -0.06 8.98
N THR A 105 -3.35 0.08 9.59
CA THR A 105 -4.24 1.20 9.27
C THR A 105 -3.59 2.52 9.64
N THR A 106 -3.04 2.62 10.85
CA THR A 106 -2.35 3.83 11.32
C THR A 106 -1.15 4.18 10.45
N SER A 107 -0.31 3.19 10.10
CA SER A 107 0.85 3.42 9.23
C SER A 107 0.41 3.89 7.85
N ASN A 108 -0.62 3.26 7.27
CA ASN A 108 -1.16 3.65 5.97
C ASN A 108 -1.77 5.06 5.97
N ASP A 109 -2.38 5.50 7.06
CA ASP A 109 -2.91 6.87 7.17
C ASP A 109 -1.76 7.90 7.19
N VAL A 110 -0.73 7.65 8.02
CA VAL A 110 0.44 8.52 8.12
C VAL A 110 1.20 8.58 6.80
N PHE A 111 1.62 7.43 6.27
CA PHE A 111 2.36 7.37 5.01
C PHE A 111 1.51 7.81 3.82
N GLY A 112 0.21 7.52 3.82
CA GLY A 112 -0.73 7.93 2.78
C GLY A 112 -0.75 9.44 2.59
N ILE A 113 -0.91 10.18 3.68
CA ILE A 113 -0.91 11.65 3.68
C ILE A 113 0.46 12.20 3.29
N LEU A 114 1.54 11.67 3.88
CA LEU A 114 2.90 12.12 3.60
C LEU A 114 3.29 11.92 2.12
N ILE A 115 3.04 10.73 1.57
CA ILE A 115 3.32 10.41 0.17
C ILE A 115 2.47 11.30 -0.74
N TYR A 116 1.17 11.46 -0.45
CA TYR A 116 0.31 12.31 -1.25
C TYR A 116 0.83 13.75 -1.34
N PHE A 117 1.14 14.38 -0.21
CA PHE A 117 1.66 15.74 -0.20
C PHE A 117 3.06 15.84 -0.80
N MET A 118 3.92 14.84 -0.61
CA MET A 118 5.25 14.82 -1.22
C MET A 118 5.16 14.76 -2.75
N ILE A 119 4.31 13.90 -3.31
CA ILE A 119 4.10 13.81 -4.75
C ILE A 119 3.43 15.07 -5.30
N ALA A 120 2.44 15.62 -4.58
CA ALA A 120 1.82 16.88 -4.95
C ALA A 120 2.83 18.02 -5.00
N LYS A 121 3.69 18.16 -4.00
CA LYS A 121 4.77 19.14 -3.98
C LYS A 121 5.75 18.95 -5.15
N LEU A 122 6.15 17.73 -5.44
CA LEU A 122 7.10 17.43 -6.52
C LEU A 122 6.54 17.71 -7.92
N ILE A 123 5.25 17.46 -8.14
CA ILE A 123 4.62 17.61 -9.47
C ILE A 123 3.98 19.00 -9.66
N LEU A 124 3.33 19.54 -8.64
CA LEU A 124 2.58 20.80 -8.71
C LEU A 124 3.37 22.01 -8.22
N GLY A 125 4.49 21.81 -7.51
CA GLY A 125 5.48 22.85 -7.23
C GLY A 125 5.08 23.89 -6.17
N PHE A 126 4.16 23.56 -5.26
CA PHE A 126 3.82 24.41 -4.11
C PHE A 126 4.39 23.88 -2.79
#